data_AF-A0A352VHR4-F1
#
_entry.id   AF-A0A352VHR4-F1
#
_cell.length_a   1.000
_cell.length_b   1.000
_cell.length_c   1.000
_cell.angle_alpha   90.00
_cell.angle_beta   90.00
_cell.angle_gamma   90.00
#
_symmetry.space_group_name_H-M   'P 1'
#
loop_
_entity.id
_entity.type
_entity.pdbx_description
1 polymer ?
#
loop_
_entity_poly.entity_id
_entity_poly.type
_entity_poly.pdbx_seq_one_letter_code
_entity_poly.pdbx_strand_id
1 'polypeptide(L)'
;MKDTTEHMRDGAAAANELYWGSEYSVNQIAEQLDLSKGALYGLIQPLPAGLGCPVCGEEVVSANRTARERGVLSCAQCEWKGDEDEVVALGGEDVATLPVHTEEDGVVVLTPRDRGRTRTIVGGALLGAAVGLALVLWTRRANRDPR
;
A
#
# COMPACT_ATOMS: atom_id res chain seq x y z
N MET A 1 17.70 -24.54 20.94
CA MET A 1 16.60 -23.70 20.43
C MET A 1 17.04 -22.54 19.56
N LYS A 2 18.20 -21.90 19.75
CA LYS A 2 18.70 -20.87 18.82
C LYS A 2 19.00 -21.42 17.41
N ASP A 3 19.62 -22.60 17.35
CA ASP A 3 20.09 -23.25 16.13
C ASP A 3 18.98 -23.49 15.08
N THR A 4 17.82 -23.99 15.54
CA THR A 4 16.66 -24.24 14.67
C THR A 4 16.07 -22.97 14.07
N THR A 5 15.97 -21.88 14.85
CA THR A 5 15.42 -20.60 14.36
C THR A 5 16.35 -19.96 13.33
N GLU A 6 17.66 -20.08 13.52
CA GLU A 6 18.67 -19.56 12.60
C GLU A 6 18.61 -20.30 11.26
N HIS A 7 18.60 -21.64 11.29
CA HIS A 7 18.45 -22.46 10.08
C HIS A 7 17.13 -22.17 9.34
N MET A 8 16.03 -21.94 10.06
CA MET A 8 14.75 -21.55 9.45
C MET A 8 14.81 -20.17 8.79
N ARG A 9 15.49 -19.20 9.42
CA ARG A 9 15.66 -17.84 8.88
C ARG A 9 16.52 -17.87 7.62
N ASP A 10 17.58 -18.66 7.61
CA ASP A 10 18.45 -18.84 6.44
C ASP A 10 17.70 -19.51 5.28
N GLY A 11 16.88 -20.52 5.59
CA GLY A 11 15.98 -21.15 4.60
C GLY A 11 14.96 -20.18 4.02
N ALA A 12 14.36 -19.32 4.85
CA ALA A 12 13.43 -18.29 4.39
C ALA A 12 14.10 -17.24 3.51
N ALA A 13 15.31 -16.80 3.87
CA ALA A 13 16.08 -15.85 3.07
C ALA A 13 16.43 -16.43 1.68
N ALA A 14 16.97 -17.66 1.65
CA ALA A 14 17.29 -18.35 0.41
C ALA A 14 16.06 -18.56 -0.49
N ALA A 15 14.92 -18.94 0.11
CA ALA A 15 13.66 -19.07 -0.61
C ALA A 15 13.21 -17.75 -1.26
N ASN A 16 13.29 -16.63 -0.53
CA ASN A 16 12.90 -15.32 -1.05
C ASN A 16 13.86 -14.79 -2.11
N GLU A 17 15.17 -15.03 -1.96
CA GLU A 17 16.17 -14.65 -2.96
C GLU A 17 15.92 -15.37 -4.29
N LEU A 18 15.76 -16.70 -4.26
CA LEU A 18 15.43 -17.47 -5.46
C LEU A 18 14.06 -17.09 -6.02
N TYR A 19 13.06 -16.92 -5.16
CA TYR A 19 11.72 -16.56 -5.59
C TYR A 19 11.66 -15.15 -6.18
N TRP A 20 12.39 -14.15 -5.73
CA TRP A 20 12.27 -12.81 -6.33
C TRP A 20 13.33 -12.50 -7.38
N GLY A 21 14.52 -13.13 -7.29
CA GLY A 21 15.69 -12.82 -8.09
C GLY A 21 16.00 -13.78 -9.24
N SER A 22 15.19 -14.81 -9.46
CA SER A 22 15.41 -15.78 -10.56
C SER A 22 14.16 -16.03 -11.40
N GLU A 23 14.37 -16.57 -12.61
CA GLU A 23 13.31 -17.06 -13.50
C GLU A 23 12.91 -18.51 -13.22
N TYR A 24 13.48 -19.15 -12.17
CA TYR A 24 13.13 -20.52 -11.83
C TYR A 24 11.65 -20.65 -11.48
N SER A 25 11.03 -21.72 -11.93
CA SER A 25 9.67 -22.06 -11.53
C SER A 25 9.61 -22.41 -10.04
N VAL A 26 8.44 -22.23 -9.44
CA VAL A 26 8.19 -22.59 -8.03
C VAL A 26 8.55 -24.05 -7.73
N ASN A 27 8.34 -24.96 -8.70
CA ASN A 27 8.68 -26.37 -8.52
C ASN A 27 10.21 -26.58 -8.48
N GLN A 28 10.97 -25.89 -9.34
CA GLN A 28 12.43 -25.97 -9.35
C GLN A 28 13.03 -25.39 -8.06
N ILE A 29 12.48 -24.28 -7.55
CA ILE A 29 12.93 -23.70 -6.28
C ILE A 29 12.63 -24.65 -5.12
N ALA A 30 11.42 -25.22 -5.09
CA ALA A 30 11.02 -26.18 -4.06
C ALA A 30 11.92 -27.42 -4.07
N GLU A 31 12.23 -27.96 -5.26
CA GLU A 31 13.16 -29.09 -5.44
C GLU A 31 14.58 -28.73 -4.99
N GLN A 32 15.10 -27.57 -5.39
CA GLN A 32 16.45 -27.11 -5.05
C GLN A 32 16.64 -26.93 -3.53
N LEU A 33 15.59 -26.53 -2.82
CA LEU A 33 15.61 -26.31 -1.37
C LEU A 33 15.12 -27.52 -0.57
N ASP A 34 14.79 -28.64 -1.22
CA ASP A 34 14.17 -29.82 -0.60
C ASP A 34 12.91 -29.49 0.24
N LEU A 35 12.07 -28.61 -0.31
CA LEU A 35 10.82 -28.16 0.30
C LEU A 35 9.62 -28.67 -0.48
N SER A 36 8.52 -28.91 0.23
CA SER A 36 7.22 -28.98 -0.45
C SER A 36 6.84 -27.60 -1.01
N LYS A 37 6.07 -27.56 -2.10
CA LYS A 37 5.53 -26.31 -2.66
C LYS A 37 4.74 -25.49 -1.63
N GLY A 38 3.97 -26.16 -0.77
CA GLY A 38 3.23 -25.51 0.31
C GLY A 38 4.16 -24.88 1.36
N ALA A 39 5.22 -25.61 1.76
CA ALA A 39 6.24 -25.08 2.66
C ALA A 39 6.96 -23.88 2.05
N LEU A 40 7.33 -23.94 0.76
CA LEU A 40 7.95 -22.82 0.05
C LEU A 40 7.05 -21.57 0.11
N TYR A 41 5.77 -21.67 -0.25
CA TYR A 41 4.86 -20.53 -0.17
C TYR A 41 4.67 -19.99 1.26
N GLY A 42 4.78 -20.83 2.28
CA GLY A 42 4.77 -20.39 3.67
C GLY A 42 6.00 -19.56 4.07
N LEU A 43 7.11 -19.68 3.33
CA LEU A 43 8.34 -18.91 3.57
C LEU A 43 8.42 -17.62 2.73
N ILE A 44 7.76 -17.58 1.56
CA ILE A 44 7.79 -16.40 0.69
C ILE A 44 7.12 -15.22 1.38
N GLN A 45 7.87 -14.13 1.50
CA GLN A 45 7.41 -12.83 1.95
C GLN A 45 7.05 -11.95 0.74
N PRO A 46 6.03 -11.09 0.85
CA PRO A 46 5.75 -10.06 -0.15
C PRO A 46 6.98 -9.17 -0.39
N LEU A 47 7.18 -8.73 -1.64
CA LEU A 47 8.30 -7.87 -2.01
C LEU A 47 7.97 -6.40 -1.73
N PRO A 48 8.72 -5.69 -0.88
CA PRO A 48 8.55 -4.26 -0.68
C PRO A 48 8.83 -3.46 -1.95
N ALA A 49 8.01 -2.46 -2.25
CA ALA A 49 8.12 -1.66 -3.47
C ALA A 49 8.87 -0.33 -3.27
N GLY A 50 9.19 0.07 -2.03
CA GLY A 50 9.76 1.39 -1.74
C GLY A 50 8.78 2.55 -1.94
N LEU A 51 7.48 2.25 -2.02
CA LEU A 51 6.40 3.21 -2.29
C LEU A 51 5.39 3.19 -1.13
N GLY A 52 4.75 4.32 -0.89
CA GLY A 52 3.78 4.51 0.20
C GLY A 52 2.34 4.30 -0.26
N CYS A 53 1.53 3.74 0.63
CA CYS A 53 0.10 3.59 0.42
C CYS A 53 -0.59 4.97 0.43
N PRO A 54 -1.46 5.28 -0.55
CA PRO A 54 -2.14 6.59 -0.60
C PRO A 54 -3.17 6.79 0.54
N VAL A 55 -3.51 5.73 1.27
CA VAL A 55 -4.53 5.77 2.35
C VAL A 55 -3.89 5.95 3.72
N CYS A 56 -2.85 5.17 4.03
CA CYS A 56 -2.24 5.15 5.36
C CYS A 56 -0.75 5.52 5.39
N GLY A 57 -0.11 5.70 4.24
CA GLY A 57 1.32 6.05 4.12
C GLY A 57 2.30 4.88 4.33
N GLU A 58 1.83 3.70 4.75
CA GLU A 58 2.67 2.51 4.95
C GLU A 58 3.22 1.96 3.64
N GLU A 59 4.35 1.25 3.68
CA GLU A 59 4.94 0.65 2.48
C GLU A 59 3.99 -0.34 1.81
N VAL A 60 3.84 -0.21 0.50
CA VAL A 60 3.11 -1.15 -0.34
C VAL A 60 4.03 -2.25 -0.86
N VAL A 61 3.44 -3.44 -1.05
CA VAL A 61 4.16 -4.65 -1.44
C VAL A 61 3.56 -5.29 -2.68
N SER A 62 4.41 -5.96 -3.46
CA SER A 62 4.00 -6.93 -4.47
C SER A 62 3.78 -8.29 -3.81
N ALA A 63 2.54 -8.81 -3.86
CA ALA A 63 2.18 -10.05 -3.17
C ALA A 63 2.77 -11.33 -3.80
N ASN A 64 3.07 -11.31 -5.10
CA ASN A 64 3.69 -12.42 -5.84
C ASN A 64 4.32 -11.90 -7.14
N ARG A 65 5.07 -12.76 -7.86
CA ARG A 65 5.71 -12.40 -9.15
C ARG A 65 4.74 -11.84 -10.17
N THR A 66 3.56 -12.44 -10.32
CA THR A 66 2.56 -11.97 -11.29
C THR A 66 2.03 -10.58 -10.93
N ALA A 67 1.87 -10.27 -9.65
CA ALA A 67 1.50 -8.92 -9.21
C ALA A 67 2.60 -7.91 -9.56
N ARG A 68 3.86 -8.24 -9.28
CA ARG A 68 5.03 -7.42 -9.66
C ARG A 68 5.10 -7.17 -11.16
N GLU A 69 4.97 -8.22 -11.97
CA GLU A 69 4.99 -8.12 -13.44
C GLU A 69 3.86 -7.25 -14.01
N ARG A 70 2.74 -7.15 -13.29
CA ARG A 70 1.58 -6.34 -13.68
C ARG A 70 1.57 -4.95 -13.04
N GLY A 71 2.56 -4.61 -12.20
CA GLY A 71 2.58 -3.35 -11.44
C GLY A 71 1.48 -3.24 -10.38
N VAL A 72 0.91 -4.37 -9.95
CA VAL A 72 -0.19 -4.40 -8.96
C VAL A 72 0.37 -4.48 -7.56
N LEU A 73 0.05 -3.47 -6.74
CA LEU A 73 0.54 -3.29 -5.39
C LEU A 73 -0.57 -3.44 -4.36
N SER A 74 -0.20 -3.78 -3.13
CA SER A 74 -1.14 -3.90 -2.02
C SER A 74 -0.55 -3.40 -0.70
N CYS A 75 -1.40 -2.84 0.16
CA CYS A 75 -1.03 -2.43 1.52
C CYS A 75 -1.48 -3.49 2.53
N ALA A 76 -0.57 -3.96 3.38
CA ALA A 76 -0.88 -4.94 4.43
C ALA A 76 -1.69 -4.35 5.61
N GLN A 77 -1.67 -3.02 5.79
CA GLN A 77 -2.34 -2.36 6.91
C GLN A 77 -3.81 -2.03 6.65
N CYS A 78 -4.13 -1.52 5.46
CA CYS A 78 -5.48 -1.06 5.13
C CYS A 78 -6.11 -1.76 3.93
N GLU A 79 -5.47 -2.85 3.45
CA GLU A 79 -5.95 -3.70 2.35
C GLU A 79 -6.15 -2.95 1.01
N TRP A 80 -5.58 -1.75 0.88
CA TRP A 80 -5.61 -1.01 -0.38
C TRP A 80 -4.90 -1.80 -1.46
N LYS A 81 -5.41 -1.71 -2.69
CA LYS A 81 -4.86 -2.35 -3.88
C LYS A 81 -5.03 -1.43 -5.08
N GLY A 82 -3.96 -1.25 -5.84
CA GLY A 82 -3.93 -0.40 -7.03
C GLY A 82 -2.62 -0.56 -7.78
N ASP A 83 -2.41 0.28 -8.78
CA ASP A 83 -1.22 0.26 -9.63
C ASP A 83 -0.13 1.23 -9.12
N GLU A 84 1.08 1.14 -9.67
CA GLU A 84 2.22 2.01 -9.33
C GLU A 84 1.94 3.51 -9.51
N ASP A 85 1.00 3.90 -10.38
CA ASP A 85 0.65 5.31 -10.61
C ASP A 85 -0.25 5.91 -9.50
N GLU A 86 -0.83 5.07 -8.64
CA GLU A 86 -1.77 5.48 -7.59
C GLU A 86 -1.13 5.60 -6.20
N VAL A 87 0.17 5.29 -6.09
CA VAL A 87 0.92 5.31 -4.83
C VAL A 87 1.54 6.69 -4.55
N VAL A 88 2.03 6.86 -3.33
CA VAL A 88 2.74 8.08 -2.89
C VAL A 88 4.20 7.76 -2.55
N ALA A 89 5.03 8.79 -2.34
CA ALA A 89 6.39 8.59 -1.85
C ALA A 89 6.38 7.99 -0.44
N LEU A 90 7.18 6.94 -0.21
CA LEU A 90 7.33 6.33 1.11
C LEU A 90 8.12 7.26 2.05
N GLY A 91 7.66 7.41 3.29
CA GLY A 91 8.37 8.23 4.28
C GLY A 91 8.36 9.73 3.97
N GLY A 92 7.42 10.19 3.14
CA GLY A 92 7.14 11.60 2.94
C GLY A 92 6.47 12.22 4.16
N GLU A 93 7.16 12.22 5.31
CA GLU A 93 7.04 13.37 6.20
C GLU A 93 7.67 14.52 5.42
N ASP A 94 6.87 15.50 5.03
CA ASP A 94 7.37 16.80 4.63
C ASP A 94 8.25 17.31 5.77
N VAL A 95 9.56 17.04 5.71
CA VAL A 95 10.56 17.84 6.41
C VAL A 95 10.55 19.18 5.68
N ALA A 96 9.50 19.95 5.97
CA ALA A 96 9.42 21.37 5.70
C ALA A 96 10.59 21.97 6.47
N THR A 97 11.73 22.11 5.78
CA THR A 97 12.84 22.90 6.26
C THR A 97 12.32 24.32 6.28
N LEU A 98 11.74 24.74 7.42
CA LEU A 98 11.38 26.14 7.63
C LEU A 98 12.68 26.94 7.49
N PRO A 99 12.80 27.83 6.49
CA PRO A 99 13.90 28.76 6.49
C PRO A 99 13.73 29.65 7.72
N VAL A 100 14.65 29.54 8.67
CA VAL A 100 14.87 30.59 9.66
C VAL A 100 15.33 31.81 8.86
N HIS A 101 14.40 32.71 8.58
CA HIS A 101 14.69 33.99 7.96
C HIS A 101 15.51 34.83 8.94
N THR A 102 16.82 34.86 8.77
CA THR A 102 17.61 36.04 9.11
C THR A 102 17.51 37.01 7.94
N GLU A 103 17.22 38.26 8.27
CA GLU A 103 16.84 39.34 7.38
C GLU A 103 17.90 39.60 6.29
N GLU A 104 17.41 40.04 5.12
CA GLU A 104 18.11 40.72 4.01
C GLU A 104 18.48 39.89 2.75
N ASP A 105 17.82 40.32 1.66
CA ASP A 105 17.99 40.08 0.23
C ASP A 105 17.67 38.69 -0.39
N GLY A 106 16.56 38.67 -1.12
CA GLY A 106 15.85 37.47 -1.57
C GLY A 106 16.35 36.86 -2.87
N VAL A 107 16.52 35.54 -2.83
CA VAL A 107 16.65 34.67 -4.01
C VAL A 107 15.29 34.03 -4.29
N VAL A 108 14.76 34.24 -5.49
CA VAL A 108 13.52 33.61 -5.96
C VAL A 108 13.82 32.14 -6.31
N VAL A 109 13.50 31.24 -5.38
CA VAL A 109 13.43 29.81 -5.65
C VAL A 109 12.06 29.51 -6.26
N LEU A 110 12.04 29.04 -7.50
CA LEU A 110 10.82 28.57 -8.17
C LEU A 110 10.42 27.22 -7.56
N THR A 111 9.38 27.22 -6.73
CA THR A 111 8.75 25.99 -6.23
C THR A 111 7.84 25.39 -7.31
N PRO A 112 7.71 24.04 -7.37
CA PRO A 112 6.75 23.38 -8.24
C PRO A 112 5.33 23.87 -7.93
N ARG A 113 4.59 24.15 -9.00
CA ARG A 113 3.22 24.67 -9.00
C ARG A 113 2.29 23.64 -8.38
N ASP A 114 2.08 23.78 -7.08
CA ASP A 114 1.03 23.10 -6.33
C ASP A 114 -0.33 23.42 -6.96
N ARG A 115 -0.94 22.43 -7.62
CA ARG A 115 -2.31 22.51 -8.12
C ARG A 115 -3.28 21.99 -7.06
N GLY A 116 -3.01 22.27 -5.80
CA GLY A 116 -3.93 22.15 -4.68
C GLY A 116 -5.03 23.21 -4.76
N ARG A 117 -6.19 22.78 -5.27
CA ARG A 117 -7.46 23.52 -5.29
C ARG A 117 -7.84 23.97 -3.87
N THR A 118 -7.54 25.22 -3.53
CA THR A 118 -7.99 25.89 -2.31
C THR A 118 -9.51 25.94 -2.26
N ARG A 119 -10.12 25.14 -1.39
CA ARG A 119 -11.54 25.24 -1.05
C ARG A 119 -11.63 25.90 0.32
N THR A 120 -11.96 27.18 0.29
CA THR A 120 -12.22 28.06 1.43
C THR A 120 -13.27 27.43 2.34
N ILE A 121 -12.91 27.07 3.58
CA ILE A 121 -13.87 26.66 4.61
C ILE A 121 -14.26 27.93 5.37
N VAL A 122 -15.35 28.55 4.92
CA VAL A 122 -16.13 29.53 5.69
C VAL A 122 -17.21 28.74 6.42
N GLY A 123 -17.28 28.92 7.74
CA GLY A 123 -18.23 28.23 8.61
C GLY A 123 -19.69 28.61 8.36
N GLY A 124 -20.61 27.77 8.83
CA GLY A 124 -22.03 28.07 8.86
C GLY A 124 -22.92 26.84 8.93
N ALA A 125 -23.48 26.59 10.10
CA ALA A 125 -24.42 25.54 10.43
C ALA A 125 -25.64 25.45 9.50
N LEU A 126 -26.01 24.25 9.04
CA LEU A 126 -27.39 23.85 8.73
C LEU A 126 -27.62 22.34 8.97
N LEU A 127 -28.24 22.07 10.11
CA LEU A 127 -29.38 21.16 10.38
C LEU A 127 -29.64 19.94 9.45
N GLY A 128 -29.83 18.78 10.10
CA GLY A 128 -30.03 17.48 9.49
C GLY A 128 -31.27 17.30 8.61
N ALA A 129 -31.13 16.45 7.59
CA ALA A 129 -32.23 15.90 6.79
C ALA A 129 -31.83 14.64 5.98
N ALA A 130 -30.88 13.80 6.42
CA ALA A 130 -30.44 12.63 5.64
C ALA A 130 -30.86 11.26 6.19
N VAL A 131 -31.25 11.16 7.47
CA VAL A 131 -31.73 9.88 8.04
C VAL A 131 -33.12 9.48 7.53
N GLY A 132 -33.94 10.45 7.09
CA GLY A 132 -35.29 10.18 6.55
C GLY A 132 -35.32 9.53 5.17
N LEU A 133 -34.29 9.72 4.33
CA LEU A 133 -34.28 9.24 2.94
C LEU A 133 -33.85 7.76 2.84
N ALA A 134 -33.13 7.24 3.83
CA ALA A 134 -32.75 5.82 3.91
C ALA A 134 -33.94 4.90 4.28
N LEU A 135 -34.85 5.33 5.16
CA LEU A 135 -36.03 4.54 5.56
C LEU A 135 -37.06 4.39 4.42
N VAL A 136 -37.22 5.41 3.57
CA VAL A 136 -38.18 5.39 2.44
C VAL A 136 -37.69 4.50 1.29
N LEU A 137 -36.39 4.35 1.08
CA LEU A 137 -35.85 3.46 0.05
C LEU A 137 -35.82 1.99 0.50
N TRP A 138 -35.60 1.72 1.78
CA TRP A 138 -35.57 0.35 2.30
C TRP A 138 -36.98 -0.30 2.30
N THR A 139 -38.01 0.45 2.70
CA THR A 139 -39.41 -0.02 2.66
C THR A 139 -39.93 -0.27 1.24
N ARG A 140 -39.46 0.50 0.24
CA ARG A 140 -39.81 0.28 -1.18
C ARG A 140 -39.05 -0.88 -1.83
N ARG A 141 -37.89 -1.30 -1.29
CA ARG A 141 -37.14 -2.47 -1.78
C ARG A 141 -37.65 -3.77 -1.16
N ALA A 142 -38.01 -3.76 0.13
CA ALA A 142 -38.56 -4.94 0.82
C ALA A 142 -39.91 -5.41 0.24
N ASN A 143 -40.69 -4.51 -0.36
CA ASN A 143 -42.00 -4.84 -0.94
C ASN A 143 -41.96 -5.23 -2.43
N ARG A 144 -40.77 -5.37 -3.03
CA ARG A 144 -40.58 -5.71 -4.45
C ARG A 144 -40.00 -7.11 -4.70
N ASP A 145 -39.84 -7.92 -3.65
CA ASP A 145 -39.36 -9.30 -3.75
C ASP A 145 -40.29 -10.27 -2.96
N PRO A 146 -41.47 -10.61 -3.49
CA PRO A 146 -42.19 -11.80 -3.08
C PRO A 146 -41.82 -12.95 -4.02
N ARG A 147 -40.82 -13.75 -3.63
CA ARG A 147 -40.50 -15.13 -4.09
C ARG A 147 -40.29 -15.39 -5.58
#